data_AF-A0A529HMH8-F1
#
_entry.id   AF-A0A529HMH8-F1
#
_cell.length_a   1.000
_cell.length_b   1.000
_cell.length_c   1.000
_cell.angle_alpha   90.00
_cell.angle_beta   90.00
_cell.angle_gamma   90.00
#
_symmetry.space_group_name_H-M   'P 1'
#
loop_
_entity.id
_entity.type
_entity.pdbx_description
1 polymer ?
#
loop_
_entity_poly.entity_id
_entity_poly.type
_entity_poly.pdbx_seq_one_letter_code
_entity_poly.pdbx_strand_id
1 'polypeptide(L)' 'YPLAAAAFQFPLHEPVVASVLTGTAKPANLTRNLELLDVKVAAAEFAKYDPYTIVQQLG' A
#
# COMPACT_ATOMS: atom_id res chain seq x y z
N TYR A 1 -11.47 5.08 -0.94
CA TYR A 1 -10.26 5.68 -1.53
C TYR A 1 -9.95 5.02 -2.87
N PRO A 2 -9.12 5.61 -3.77
CA PRO A 2 -8.67 4.94 -4.99
C PRO A 2 -7.85 3.68 -4.68
N LEU A 3 -8.01 2.62 -5.47
CA LEU A 3 -7.29 1.35 -5.27
C LEU A 3 -5.77 1.54 -5.14
N ALA A 4 -5.20 2.45 -5.93
CA ALA A 4 -3.77 2.74 -5.89
C ALA A 4 -3.31 3.33 -4.53
N ALA A 5 -4.13 4.14 -3.86
CA ALA A 5 -3.80 4.67 -2.53
C ALA A 5 -3.76 3.55 -1.48
N ALA A 6 -4.68 2.58 -1.57
CA ALA A 6 -4.63 1.36 -0.76
C ALA A 6 -3.35 0.57 -1.01
N ALA A 7 -3.02 0.32 -2.28
CA ALA A 7 -1.84 -0.44 -2.64
C ALA A 7 -0.54 0.14 -2.05
N PHE A 8 -0.46 1.47 -1.90
CA PHE A 8 0.63 2.14 -1.21
C PHE A 8 0.64 1.92 0.31
N GLN A 9 -0.52 2.01 0.95
CA GLN A 9 -0.62 2.02 2.42
C GLN A 9 -0.69 0.63 3.04
N PHE A 10 -1.15 -0.39 2.32
CA PHE A 10 -1.26 -1.76 2.84
C PHE A 10 0.07 -2.33 3.31
N PRO A 11 1.16 -2.29 2.52
CA PRO A 11 2.46 -2.76 3.00
C PRO A 11 2.98 -1.92 4.18
N LEU A 12 2.70 -0.61 4.20
CA LEU A 12 3.14 0.30 5.27
C LEU A 12 2.39 0.11 6.59
N HIS A 13 1.32 -0.69 6.62
CA HIS A 13 0.66 -1.07 7.86
C HIS A 13 1.52 -2.07 8.67
N GLU A 14 2.41 -2.81 8.00
CA GLU A 14 3.29 -3.77 8.64
C GLU A 14 4.54 -3.09 9.21
N PRO A 15 4.84 -3.20 10.53
CA PRO A 15 5.96 -2.50 11.15
C PRO A 15 7.34 -2.84 10.56
N VAL A 16 7.47 -4.01 9.91
CA VAL A 16 8.72 -4.45 9.27
C VAL A 16 9.00 -3.71 7.95
N VAL A 17 8.00 -3.05 7.36
CA VAL A 17 8.12 -2.38 6.07
C VAL A 17 8.49 -0.91 6.26
N ALA A 18 9.74 -0.56 5.96
CA ALA A 18 10.21 0.82 6.06
C ALA A 18 9.82 1.71 4.87
N SER A 19 9.63 1.14 3.68
CA SER A 19 9.28 1.87 2.46
C SER A 19 8.65 0.98 1.40
N VAL A 20 7.94 1.58 0.44
CA VAL A 20 7.36 0.90 -0.73
C VAL A 20 7.99 1.45 -1.99
N LEU A 21 8.60 0.56 -2.79
CA LEU A 21 9.19 0.93 -4.06
C LEU A 21 8.13 0.97 -5.17
N THR A 22 8.05 2.09 -5.88
CA THR A 22 7.15 2.25 -7.02
C THR A 22 7.82 1.98 -8.35
N GLY A 23 7.40 0.93 -9.03
CA GLY A 23 7.72 0.74 -10.44
C GLY A 23 6.90 1.70 -11.30
N THR A 24 7.52 2.76 -11.81
CA THR A 24 6.91 3.64 -12.82
C THR A 24 7.91 4.05 -13.89
N ALA A 25 7.48 3.98 -15.16
CA ALA A 25 8.32 4.31 -16.32
C ALA A 25 8.26 5.79 -16.71
N LYS A 26 7.28 6.56 -16.20
CA LYS A 26 7.07 7.97 -16.55
C LYS A 26 7.14 8.86 -15.30
N PRO A 27 7.90 9.98 -15.33
CA PRO A 27 7.97 10.90 -14.20
C PRO A 27 6.61 11.43 -13.74
N ALA A 28 5.70 11.77 -14.65
CA ALA A 28 4.36 12.26 -14.30
C ALA A 28 3.54 11.26 -13.48
N ASN A 29 3.73 9.95 -13.72
CA ASN A 29 3.08 8.91 -12.93
C ASN A 29 3.65 8.83 -11.51
N LEU A 30 4.95 9.13 -11.33
CA LEU A 30 5.55 9.18 -10.01
C LEU A 30 4.90 10.29 -9.18
N THR A 31 4.83 11.52 -9.70
CA THR A 31 4.20 12.66 -8.99
C THR A 31 2.77 12.32 -8.57
N ARG A 32 1.94 11.86 -9.51
CA ARG A 32 0.56 11.45 -9.22
C ARG A 32 0.48 10.35 -8.17
N ASN A 33 1.37 9.36 -8.23
CA ASN A 33 1.38 8.26 -7.26
C ASN A 33 1.77 8.73 -5.86
N LEU A 34 2.69 9.70 -5.75
CA LEU A 34 3.09 10.27 -4.47
C LEU A 34 1.94 11.08 -3.84
N GLU A 35 1.15 11.80 -4.64
CA GLU A 35 -0.07 12.48 -4.16
C GLU A 35 -1.10 11.52 -3.53
N LEU A 36 -1.07 10.23 -3.90
CA LEU A 36 -1.96 9.23 -3.29
C LEU A 36 -1.61 8.90 -1.84
N LEU A 37 -0.41 9.24 -1.36
CA LEU A 37 -0.02 9.06 0.04
C LEU A 37 -0.77 10.03 0.99
N ASP A 38 -1.32 11.11 0.46
CA ASP A 38 -2.14 12.05 1.23
C ASP A 38 -3.56 11.52 1.48
N VAL A 39 -4.04 10.58 0.66
CA VAL A 39 -5.34 9.94 0.83
C VAL A 39 -5.28 8.99 2.01
N LYS A 40 -6.08 9.19 3.06
CA LYS A 40 -6.07 8.28 4.21
C LYS A 40 -6.94 7.04 3.97
N VAL A 41 -6.36 5.86 4.13
CA VAL A 41 -7.06 4.58 4.24
C VAL A 41 -7.46 4.40 5.71
N ALA A 42 -8.75 4.17 5.99
CA ALA A 42 -9.20 3.95 7.35
C ALA A 42 -8.65 2.63 7.90
N ALA A 43 -8.22 2.61 9.16
CA ALA A 43 -7.63 1.41 9.77
C ALA A 43 -8.55 0.17 9.71
N ALA A 44 -9.86 0.39 9.82
CA ALA A 44 -10.86 -0.67 9.73
C ALA A 44 -10.93 -1.34 8.34
N GLU A 45 -10.37 -0.73 7.29
CA GLU A 45 -10.33 -1.33 5.96
C GLU A 45 -9.28 -2.44 5.88
N PHE A 46 -8.12 -2.32 6.53
CA PHE A 46 -7.09 -3.36 6.51
C PHE A 46 -7.63 -4.69 7.06
N ALA A 47 -8.34 -4.64 8.20
CA ALA A 47 -8.92 -5.80 8.86
C ALA A 47 -9.93 -6.58 7.98
N LYS A 48 -10.56 -5.93 6.99
CA LYS A 48 -11.47 -6.61 6.06
C LYS A 48 -10.73 -7.57 5.11
N TYR A 49 -9.44 -7.36 4.90
CA TYR A 49 -8.62 -8.14 3.97
C TYR A 49 -7.78 -9.21 4.65
N ASP A 50 -7.65 -9.19 5.98
CA ASP A 50 -6.93 -10.23 6.75
C ASP A 50 -7.32 -11.66 6.35
N PRO A 51 -8.61 -12.02 6.15
CA PRO A 51 -8.98 -13.38 5.74
C PRO A 51 -8.49 -13.79 4.34
N TYR A 52 -8.11 -12.83 3.51
CA TYR A 52 -7.65 -13.03 2.14
C TYR A 52 -6.13 -12.87 1.98
N THR A 53 -5.42 -12.51 3.06
CA THR A 53 -3.97 -12.33 3.05
C THR A 53 -3.28 -13.69 3.21
N ILE A 54 -2.45 -14.06 2.23
CA ILE A 54 -1.64 -15.30 2.28
C ILE A 54 -0.23 -14.92 2.72
N VAL A 55 0.19 -15.40 3.89
CA VAL A 55 1.54 -15.20 4.41
C VAL A 55 2.38 -16.44 4.11
N GLN A 56 3.51 -16.26 3.43
CA GLN A 56 4.48 -17.34 3.28
C GLN A 56 5.19 -17.56 4.63
N GLN A 57 5.00 -18.74 5.22
CA GLN A 57 5.78 -19.16 6.40
C GLN A 57 7.19 -19.55 5.92
N LEU A 58 8.23 -18.95 6.52
CA LEU A 58 9.60 -19.42 6.36
C LEU A 58 9.77 -20.65 7.26
N GLY A 59 9.96 -21.82 6.66
CA GLY A 59 10.30 -23.07 7.35
C GLY A 59 11.79 -23.20 7.63
#